data_AF-A0A368F9A2-F1
#
_entry.id   AF-A0A368F9A2-F1
#
_cell.length_a   1.000
_cell.length_b   1.000
_cell.length_c   1.000
_cell.angle_alpha   90.00
_cell.angle_beta   90.00
_cell.angle_gamma   90.00
#
_symmetry.space_group_name_H-M   'P 1'
#
loop_
_entity.id
_entity.type
_entity.pdbx_description
1 polymer ?
#
loop_
_entity_poly.entity_id
_entity_poly.type
_entity_poly.pdbx_seq_one_letter_code
_entity_poly.pdbx_strand_id
1 'polypeptide(L)'
;MEPQPGPICISRVMLFSKVWREFDRGLYQFFKNYIFVPICEPTFSLGRKVTGVMVSYSFVLLWHGFYHHNIVWIVLNIIALLLEMSAKSLYAMESFRNWRERTISDVNFRRILAPLHIVPFAFGLYSNIYFLGGSEVGALFVKKIWEEETVPIR
;
A
#
# COMPACT_ATOMS: atom_id res chain seq x y z
N MET A 1 23.90 -17.18 11.97
CA MET A 1 22.64 -16.66 11.41
C MET A 1 22.97 -16.10 10.04
N GLU A 2 22.31 -16.60 8.98
CA GLU A 2 22.45 -15.97 7.67
C GLU A 2 21.66 -14.67 7.64
N PRO A 3 22.22 -13.58 7.06
CA PRO A 3 21.50 -12.32 6.92
C PRO A 3 20.29 -12.50 5.99
N GLN A 4 19.25 -11.71 6.23
CA GLN A 4 18.07 -11.71 5.38
C GLN A 4 18.44 -11.28 3.94
N PRO A 5 17.74 -11.79 2.90
CA PRO A 5 17.93 -11.34 1.54
C PRO A 5 17.76 -9.83 1.40
N GLY A 6 18.51 -9.21 0.49
CA GLY A 6 18.41 -7.78 0.21
C GLY A 6 17.01 -7.33 -0.21
N PRO A 7 16.77 -6.00 -0.21
CA PRO A 7 15.48 -5.45 -0.58
C PRO A 7 15.16 -5.70 -2.04
N ILE A 8 13.88 -5.88 -2.34
CA ILE A 8 13.42 -5.96 -3.73
C ILE A 8 13.32 -4.57 -4.36
N CYS A 9 13.33 -4.50 -5.69
CA CYS A 9 12.99 -3.26 -6.39
C CYS A 9 11.49 -2.96 -6.23
N ILE A 10 11.15 -1.98 -5.39
CA ILE A 10 9.77 -1.58 -5.11
C ILE A 10 9.03 -1.10 -6.36
N SER A 11 9.74 -0.52 -7.34
CA SER A 11 9.18 -0.06 -8.62
C SER A 11 8.67 -1.21 -9.50
N ARG A 12 8.99 -2.47 -9.18
CA ARG A 12 8.51 -3.67 -9.90
C ARG A 12 7.38 -4.39 -9.17
N VAL A 13 6.90 -3.85 -8.05
CA VAL A 13 5.88 -4.51 -7.23
C VAL A 13 4.59 -3.71 -7.20
N MET A 14 3.53 -4.36 -7.68
CA MET A 14 2.19 -3.77 -7.74
C MET A 14 1.35 -4.03 -6.48
N LEU A 15 1.81 -4.92 -5.60
CA LEU A 15 1.13 -5.27 -4.35
C LEU A 15 1.78 -4.55 -3.17
N PHE A 16 1.06 -3.60 -2.58
CA PHE A 16 1.53 -2.81 -1.44
C PHE A 16 1.82 -3.65 -0.20
N SER A 17 1.03 -4.70 0.03
CA SER A 17 1.35 -5.68 1.08
C SER A 17 2.67 -6.41 0.84
N LYS A 18 3.11 -6.58 -0.42
CA LYS A 18 4.42 -7.16 -0.74
C LYS A 18 5.53 -6.12 -0.60
N VAL A 19 5.30 -4.88 -1.03
CA VAL A 19 6.23 -3.76 -0.82
C VAL A 19 6.62 -3.69 0.66
N TRP A 20 5.64 -3.55 1.56
CA TRP A 20 5.89 -3.42 3.01
C TRP A 20 6.57 -4.63 3.66
N ARG A 21 6.51 -5.82 3.05
CA ARG A 21 7.19 -7.03 3.55
C ARG A 21 8.63 -7.15 3.10
N GLU A 22 8.96 -6.58 1.96
CA GLU A 22 10.22 -6.85 1.26
C GLU A 22 11.10 -5.62 1.04
N PHE A 23 10.59 -4.40 1.23
CA PHE A 23 11.42 -3.18 1.18
C PHE A 23 12.39 -3.13 2.36
N ASP A 24 11.92 -3.50 3.55
CA ASP A 24 12.72 -3.64 4.76
C ASP A 24 12.21 -4.85 5.56
N ARG A 25 12.93 -5.96 5.41
CA ARG A 25 12.58 -7.22 6.08
C ARG A 25 12.76 -7.14 7.59
N GLY A 26 13.74 -6.36 8.08
CA GLY A 26 13.99 -6.22 9.51
C GLY A 26 12.85 -5.46 10.18
N LEU A 27 12.48 -4.32 9.61
CA LEU A 27 11.36 -3.51 10.06
C LEU A 27 10.04 -4.29 9.99
N TYR A 28 9.80 -5.03 8.91
CA TYR A 28 8.61 -5.87 8.79
C TYR A 28 8.54 -6.95 9.88
N GLN A 29 9.65 -7.64 10.20
CA GLN A 29 9.67 -8.63 11.27
C GLN A 29 9.43 -7.98 12.64
N PHE A 30 9.96 -6.78 12.86
CA PHE A 30 9.67 -6.02 14.08
C PHE A 30 8.17 -5.73 14.20
N PHE A 31 7.53 -5.16 13.17
CA PHE A 31 6.08 -4.92 13.17
C PHE A 31 5.29 -6.19 13.38
N LYS A 32 5.62 -7.27 12.66
CA LYS A 32 4.92 -8.53 12.76
C LYS A 32 4.95 -9.07 14.19
N ASN A 33 6.14 -9.19 14.77
CA ASN A 33 6.33 -9.92 16.03
C ASN A 33 5.97 -9.08 17.26
N TYR A 34 6.16 -7.76 17.22
CA TYR A 34 6.01 -6.91 18.40
C TYR A 34 4.78 -6.00 18.37
N ILE A 35 4.15 -5.78 17.21
CA ILE A 35 2.98 -4.90 17.09
C ILE A 35 1.78 -5.68 16.58
N PHE A 36 1.85 -6.18 15.35
CA PHE A 36 0.71 -6.70 14.62
C PHE A 36 0.16 -7.99 15.22
N VAL A 37 0.99 -9.03 15.40
CA VAL A 37 0.55 -10.33 15.95
C VAL A 37 0.01 -10.18 17.38
N PRO A 38 0.70 -9.50 18.32
CA PRO A 38 0.18 -9.29 19.67
C PRO A 38 -1.18 -8.56 19.69
N ILE A 39 -1.40 -7.59 18.80
CA ILE A 39 -2.69 -6.89 18.70
C ILE A 39 -3.77 -7.81 18.12
N CYS A 40 -3.43 -8.71 17.20
CA CYS A 40 -4.39 -9.57 16.51
C CYS A 40 -4.80 -10.82 17.31
N GLU A 41 -3.92 -11.38 18.14
CA GLU A 41 -4.15 -12.62 18.87
C GLU A 41 -5.17 -12.48 20.02
N PRO A 42 -6.10 -13.43 20.22
CA PRO A 42 -6.17 -14.74 19.57
C PRO A 42 -7.11 -14.80 18.36
N THR A 43 -7.97 -13.80 18.15
CA THR A 43 -9.11 -13.91 17.22
C THR A 43 -8.81 -13.53 15.78
N PHE A 44 -7.78 -12.71 15.53
CA PHE A 44 -7.43 -12.19 14.20
C PHE A 44 -8.62 -11.59 13.44
N SER A 45 -9.56 -11.00 14.18
CA SER A 45 -10.75 -10.36 13.61
C SER A 45 -10.36 -9.15 12.76
N LEU A 46 -11.24 -8.76 11.84
CA LEU A 46 -10.97 -7.65 10.92
C LEU A 46 -10.62 -6.35 11.67
N GLY A 47 -11.38 -6.01 12.72
CA GLY A 47 -11.11 -4.83 13.53
C GLY A 47 -9.71 -4.84 14.14
N ARG A 48 -9.28 -5.99 14.68
CA ARG A 48 -7.94 -6.12 15.27
C ARG A 48 -6.82 -6.02 14.24
N LYS A 49 -7.03 -6.58 13.04
CA LYS A 49 -6.09 -6.43 11.91
C LYS A 49 -5.96 -4.97 11.49
N VAL A 50 -7.08 -4.26 11.36
CA VAL A 50 -7.08 -2.83 11.04
C VAL A 50 -6.36 -2.04 12.13
N THR A 51 -6.65 -2.29 13.40
CA THR A 51 -5.93 -1.65 14.52
C THR A 51 -4.43 -1.94 14.47
N GLY A 52 -4.02 -3.20 14.25
CA GLY A 52 -2.62 -3.58 14.15
C GLY A 52 -1.88 -2.86 13.01
N VAL A 53 -2.53 -2.72 11.85
CA VAL A 53 -2.01 -1.92 10.72
C VAL A 53 -1.87 -0.44 11.10
N MET A 54 -2.92 0.16 11.67
CA MET A 54 -2.91 1.58 12.04
C MET A 54 -1.84 1.90 13.10
N VAL A 55 -1.68 1.03 14.11
CA VAL A 55 -0.62 1.18 15.11
C VAL A 55 0.76 1.05 14.49
N SER A 56 0.95 0.10 13.56
CA SER A 56 2.23 -0.05 12.84
C SER A 56 2.59 1.20 12.04
N TYR A 57 1.65 1.77 11.28
CA TYR A 57 1.86 3.03 10.56
C TYR A 57 2.07 4.23 11.49
N SER A 58 1.38 4.27 12.62
CA SER A 58 1.55 5.33 13.62
C SER A 58 2.94 5.28 14.25
N PHE A 59 3.49 4.08 14.50
CA PHE A 59 4.87 3.91 14.95
C PHE A 59 5.86 4.44 13.91
N VAL A 60 5.68 4.12 12.63
CA VAL A 60 6.52 4.65 11.55
C VAL A 60 6.47 6.17 11.50
N LEU A 61 5.28 6.76 11.58
CA LEU A 61 5.12 8.21 11.58
C LEU A 61 5.81 8.86 12.79
N LEU A 62 5.67 8.26 13.98
CA LEU A 62 6.33 8.73 15.19
C LEU A 62 7.87 8.67 15.05
N TRP A 63 8.39 7.59 14.47
CA TRP A 63 9.82 7.38 14.24
C TRP A 63 10.41 8.42 13.27
N HIS A 64 9.71 8.70 12.16
CA HIS A 64 10.16 9.67 11.16
C HIS A 64 9.84 11.12 11.53
N GLY A 65 8.97 11.35 12.51
CA GLY A 65 8.49 12.66 12.91
C GLY A 65 7.30 13.17 12.08
N PHE A 66 6.51 14.04 12.68
CA PHE A 66 5.27 14.60 12.13
C PHE A 66 5.50 15.74 11.14
N TYR A 67 6.34 15.51 10.14
CA TYR A 67 6.54 16.43 9.04
C TYR A 67 5.49 16.20 7.94
N HIS A 68 5.10 17.26 7.23
CA HIS A 68 4.09 17.19 6.18
C HIS A 68 4.36 16.07 5.16
N HIS A 69 5.59 15.93 4.69
CA HIS A 69 5.96 14.87 3.74
C HIS A 69 5.81 13.45 4.30
N ASN A 70 6.11 13.23 5.59
CA ASN A 70 5.93 11.94 6.23
C ASN A 70 4.46 11.60 6.44
N ILE A 71 3.64 12.59 6.81
CA ILE A 71 2.20 12.43 6.94
C ILE A 71 1.59 12.04 5.58
N VAL A 72 1.92 12.78 4.51
CA VAL A 72 1.46 12.47 3.16
C VAL A 72 1.92 11.07 2.74
N TRP A 73 3.20 10.74 2.94
CA TRP A 73 3.74 9.40 2.65
C TRP A 73 2.93 8.29 3.33
N ILE A 74 2.70 8.39 4.65
CA ILE A 74 1.96 7.38 5.42
C ILE A 74 0.50 7.29 4.98
N VAL A 75 -0.18 8.42 4.78
CA VAL A 75 -1.58 8.45 4.33
C VAL A 75 -1.72 7.76 2.97
N LEU A 76 -0.85 8.09 2.01
CA LEU A 76 -0.90 7.47 0.68
C LEU A 76 -0.60 5.96 0.73
N ASN A 77 0.29 5.51 1.61
CA ASN A 77 0.53 4.09 1.85
C ASN A 77 -0.69 3.37 2.43
N ILE A 78 -1.36 3.99 3.41
CA ILE A 78 -2.58 3.43 4.01
C ILE A 78 -3.67 3.31 2.95
N ILE A 79 -3.88 4.34 2.11
CA ILE A 79 -4.84 4.29 1.01
C ILE A 79 -4.51 3.14 0.05
N ALA A 80 -3.26 3.00 -0.38
CA ALA A 80 -2.85 1.93 -1.28
C ALA A 80 -3.09 0.53 -0.68
N LEU A 81 -2.81 0.36 0.62
CA LEU A 81 -3.06 -0.89 1.33
C LEU A 81 -4.56 -1.18 1.49
N LEU A 82 -5.38 -0.17 1.81
CA LEU A 82 -6.83 -0.32 1.95
C LEU A 82 -7.49 -0.68 0.61
N LEU A 83 -7.04 -0.11 -0.50
CA LEU A 83 -7.48 -0.51 -1.84
C LEU A 83 -7.19 -1.99 -2.11
N GLU A 84 -5.96 -2.44 -1.81
CA GLU A 84 -5.59 -3.85 -1.97
C GLU A 84 -6.42 -4.78 -1.07
N MET A 85 -6.63 -4.40 0.19
CA MET A 85 -7.44 -5.17 1.14
C MET A 85 -8.92 -5.23 0.72
N SER A 86 -9.46 -4.13 0.22
CA SER A 86 -10.85 -4.06 -0.26
C SER A 86 -11.05 -4.97 -1.47
N ALA A 87 -10.11 -4.96 -2.42
CA ALA A 87 -10.13 -5.86 -3.57
C ALA A 87 -10.06 -7.34 -3.16
N LYS A 88 -9.21 -7.68 -2.18
CA LYS A 88 -9.14 -9.04 -1.62
C LYS A 88 -10.43 -9.43 -0.91
N SER A 89 -11.03 -8.52 -0.15
CA SER A 89 -12.30 -8.76 0.55
C SER A 89 -13.44 -8.98 -0.45
N LEU A 90 -13.50 -8.18 -1.52
CA LEU A 90 -14.47 -8.36 -2.61
C LEU A 90 -14.33 -9.74 -3.26
N TYR A 91 -13.09 -10.16 -3.52
CA TYR A 91 -12.81 -11.47 -4.09
C TYR A 91 -13.11 -12.64 -3.13
N ALA A 92 -13.03 -12.42 -1.82
CA ALA A 92 -13.36 -13.42 -0.81
C ALA A 92 -14.88 -13.67 -0.67
N MET A 93 -15.72 -12.76 -1.17
CA MET A 93 -17.17 -12.94 -1.15
C MET A 93 -17.60 -14.01 -2.15
N GLU A 94 -18.29 -15.04 -1.66
CA GLU A 94 -18.71 -16.19 -2.47
C GLU A 94 -19.61 -15.79 -3.64
N SER A 95 -20.54 -14.86 -3.43
CA SER A 95 -21.41 -14.34 -4.50
C SER A 95 -20.61 -13.70 -5.63
N PHE A 96 -19.59 -12.90 -5.31
CA PHE A 96 -18.76 -12.23 -6.30
C PHE A 96 -17.90 -13.24 -7.06
N ARG A 97 -17.29 -14.20 -6.34
CA ARG A 97 -16.49 -15.27 -6.93
C ARG A 97 -17.32 -16.12 -7.89
N ASN A 98 -18.50 -16.58 -7.47
CA ASN A 98 -19.38 -17.42 -8.28
C ASN A 98 -19.90 -16.68 -9.52
N TRP A 99 -20.27 -15.41 -9.39
CA TRP A 99 -20.63 -14.57 -10.54
C TRP A 99 -19.45 -14.42 -11.51
N ARG A 100 -18.28 -14.05 -10.99
CA ARG A 100 -17.07 -13.84 -11.80
C ARG A 100 -16.68 -15.11 -12.56
N GLU A 101 -16.69 -16.27 -11.92
CA GLU A 101 -16.34 -17.55 -12.54
C GLU A 101 -17.32 -17.98 -13.65
N ARG A 102 -18.61 -17.59 -13.53
CA ARG A 102 -19.63 -17.84 -14.56
C ARG A 102 -19.55 -16.87 -15.74
N THR A 103 -19.11 -15.64 -15.51
CA THR A 103 -19.18 -14.57 -16.52
C THR A 103 -17.83 -14.27 -17.19
N ILE A 104 -16.70 -14.44 -16.49
CA ILE A 104 -15.38 -13.97 -16.94
C ILE A 104 -14.32 -15.06 -16.71
N SER A 105 -13.58 -15.40 -17.77
CA SER A 105 -12.44 -16.33 -17.67
C SER A 105 -11.30 -15.76 -16.81
N ASP A 106 -10.48 -16.63 -16.20
CA ASP A 106 -9.32 -16.22 -15.39
C ASP A 106 -8.32 -15.33 -16.15
N VAL A 107 -8.19 -15.54 -17.45
CA VAL A 107 -7.30 -14.73 -18.31
C VAL A 107 -7.85 -13.32 -18.47
N ASN A 108 -9.14 -13.19 -18.78
CA ASN A 108 -9.78 -11.88 -18.94
C ASN A 108 -9.91 -11.15 -17.62
N PHE A 109 -10.16 -11.86 -16.51
CA PHE A 109 -10.17 -11.27 -15.18
C PHE A 109 -8.81 -10.66 -14.82
N ARG A 110 -7.69 -11.34 -15.13
CA ARG A 110 -6.34 -10.79 -14.94
C ARG A 110 -6.08 -9.56 -15.81
N ARG A 111 -6.59 -9.53 -17.04
CA ARG A 111 -6.49 -8.36 -17.93
C ARG A 111 -7.26 -7.16 -17.40
N ILE A 112 -8.42 -7.36 -16.77
CA ILE A 112 -9.19 -6.31 -16.09
C ILE A 112 -8.47 -5.85 -14.82
N LEU A 113 -7.88 -6.79 -14.07
CA LEU A 113 -7.22 -6.51 -12.81
C LEU A 113 -5.89 -5.75 -12.98
N ALA A 114 -5.20 -5.95 -14.11
CA ALA A 114 -3.93 -5.26 -14.42
C ALA A 114 -4.04 -3.72 -14.38
N PRO A 115 -4.96 -3.05 -15.11
CA PRO A 115 -5.11 -1.60 -15.02
C PRO A 115 -5.60 -1.15 -13.63
N LEU A 116 -6.39 -1.96 -12.92
CA LEU A 116 -6.81 -1.61 -11.56
C LEU A 116 -5.64 -1.51 -10.58
N HIS A 117 -4.55 -2.27 -10.80
CA HIS A 117 -3.33 -2.17 -10.00
C HIS A 117 -2.54 -0.87 -10.25
N ILE A 118 -2.81 -0.14 -11.34
CA ILE A 118 -2.16 1.15 -11.59
C ILE A 118 -2.54 2.15 -10.50
N VAL A 119 -3.76 2.09 -9.97
CA VAL A 119 -4.24 3.01 -8.93
C VAL A 119 -3.41 2.92 -7.63
N PRO A 120 -3.31 1.75 -6.95
CA PRO A 120 -2.46 1.64 -5.76
C PRO A 120 -0.98 1.84 -6.07
N PHE A 121 -0.53 1.48 -7.28
CA PHE A 121 0.85 1.74 -7.71
C PHE A 121 1.14 3.25 -7.80
N ALA A 122 0.24 4.03 -8.39
CA ALA A 122 0.37 5.49 -8.49
C ALA A 122 0.45 6.11 -7.09
N PHE A 123 -0.46 5.76 -6.19
CA PHE A 123 -0.40 6.19 -4.79
C PHE A 123 0.95 5.87 -4.15
N GLY A 124 1.44 4.66 -4.40
CA GLY A 124 2.76 4.22 -3.95
C GLY A 124 3.93 5.01 -4.49
N LEU A 125 3.91 5.31 -5.79
CA LEU A 125 4.96 6.09 -6.44
C LEU A 125 5.00 7.51 -5.87
N TYR A 126 3.85 8.20 -5.81
CA TYR A 126 3.76 9.55 -5.24
C TYR A 126 4.16 9.58 -3.77
N SER A 127 3.73 8.57 -3.02
CA SER A 127 4.11 8.41 -1.62
C SER A 127 5.64 8.41 -1.45
N ASN A 128 6.37 7.65 -2.27
CA ASN A 128 7.83 7.61 -2.23
C ASN A 128 8.50 8.92 -2.67
N ILE A 129 7.90 9.66 -3.62
CA ILE A 129 8.40 10.99 -4.02
C ILE A 129 8.36 11.95 -2.83
N TYR A 130 7.25 11.99 -2.09
CA TYR A 130 7.15 12.82 -0.87
C TYR A 130 8.13 12.38 0.20
N PHE A 131 8.24 11.07 0.45
CA PHE A 131 9.14 10.55 1.48
C PHE A 131 10.61 10.85 1.22
N LEU A 132 11.07 10.65 -0.02
CA LEU A 132 12.49 10.81 -0.38
C LEU A 132 12.85 12.25 -0.76
N GLY A 133 11.94 12.96 -1.43
CA GLY A 133 12.17 14.30 -1.96
C GLY A 133 11.67 15.43 -1.06
N GLY A 134 10.94 15.13 0.01
CA GLY A 134 10.32 16.13 0.86
C GLY A 134 9.10 16.80 0.22
N SER A 135 8.55 17.79 0.93
CA SER A 135 7.26 18.40 0.56
C SER A 135 7.35 19.26 -0.71
N GLU A 136 8.46 19.95 -0.93
CA GLU A 136 8.65 20.80 -2.13
C GLU A 136 8.69 19.96 -3.40
N VAL A 137 9.49 18.90 -3.41
CA VAL A 137 9.60 18.00 -4.57
C VAL A 137 8.26 17.28 -4.79
N GLY A 138 7.64 16.76 -3.72
CA GLY A 138 6.32 16.13 -3.81
C GLY A 138 5.27 17.05 -4.43
N ALA A 139 5.20 18.32 -3.97
CA ALA A 139 4.27 19.30 -4.50
C ALA A 139 4.55 19.66 -5.97
N LEU A 140 5.82 19.77 -6.36
CA LEU A 140 6.22 20.03 -7.75
C LEU A 140 5.73 18.94 -8.69
N PHE A 141 5.82 17.66 -8.30
CA PHE A 141 5.32 16.55 -9.10
C PHE A 141 3.79 16.56 -9.22
N VAL A 142 3.07 16.91 -8.16
CA VAL A 142 1.61 17.06 -8.20
C VAL A 142 1.24 18.19 -9.16
N LYS A 143 1.85 19.36 -9.02
CA LYS A 143 1.61 20.52 -9.89
C LYS A 143 1.81 20.17 -11.36
N LYS A 144 2.98 19.62 -11.72
CA LYS A 144 3.31 19.31 -13.11
C LYS A 144 2.38 18.26 -13.71
N ILE A 145 2.19 17.15 -13.02
CA ILE A 145 1.44 16.02 -13.59
C ILE A 145 -0.05 16.32 -13.58
N TRP A 146 -0.59 16.82 -12.47
CA TRP A 146 -2.03 16.96 -12.29
C TRP A 146 -2.57 18.29 -12.80
N GLU A 147 -1.91 19.40 -12.46
CA GLU A 147 -2.43 20.74 -12.76
C GLU A 147 -2.03 21.22 -14.16
N GLU A 148 -0.79 20.96 -14.59
CA GLU A 148 -0.28 21.46 -15.87
C GLU A 148 -0.54 20.49 -17.04
N GLU A 149 -0.37 19.18 -16.84
CA GLU A 149 -0.51 18.19 -17.92
C GLU A 149 -1.90 17.52 -18.00
N THR A 150 -2.60 17.32 -16.87
CA THR A 150 -3.87 16.54 -16.86
C THR A 150 -5.12 17.42 -16.96
N VAL A 151 -5.10 18.61 -16.37
CA VAL A 151 -6.19 19.59 -16.56
C VAL A 151 -5.75 20.59 -17.62
N PRO A 152 -6.40 20.64 -18.80
CA PRO A 152 -6.12 21.69 -19.78
C PRO A 152 -6.75 22.99 -19.27
N ILE A 153 -6.15 23.62 -18.25
CA ILE A 153 -6.46 25.01 -17.91
C ILE A 153 -5.68 25.85 -18.91
N ARG A 154 -6.24 26.00 -20.11
CA ARG A 154 -5.82 26.98 -21.09
C ARG A 154 -7.02 27.75 -21.59
#